data_AF-A0A2D6SXK5-F1
#
_entry.id   AF-A0A2D6SXK5-F1
#
_cell.length_a   1.000
_cell.length_b   1.000
_cell.length_c   1.000
_cell.angle_alpha   90.00
_cell.angle_beta   90.00
_cell.angle_gamma   90.00
#
_symmetry.space_group_name_H-M   'P 1'
#
loop_
_entity.id
_entity.type
_entity.pdbx_description
1 polymer ?
#
loop_
_entity_poly.entity_id
_entity_poly.type
_entity_poly.pdbx_seq_one_letter_code
_entity_poly.pdbx_strand_id
1 'polypeptide(L)'
;MAELTPQHTPLYIDGADHPTTPEKLAAEHAYRQAFLVAARETTKLTRSDESTSIEAMFQRAHAKRRAEIDVGNGRFMYRVGHEVAASRTRGRHHAYSFASQLRSHDHRNRRGSWPLGCHWHPASAGALGDI
;
A
#
# COMPACT_ATOMS: atom_id res chain seq x y z
N MET A 1 -25.30 14.12 -11.50
CA MET A 1 -24.84 13.18 -10.46
C MET A 1 -24.75 11.82 -11.11
N ALA A 2 -23.63 11.09 -10.99
CA ALA A 2 -23.53 9.75 -11.56
C ALA A 2 -24.46 8.81 -10.78
N GLU A 3 -25.41 8.18 -11.47
CA GLU A 3 -26.26 7.14 -10.91
C GLU A 3 -25.39 5.96 -10.49
N LEU A 4 -25.46 5.60 -9.20
CA LEU A 4 -24.87 4.38 -8.66
C LEU A 4 -25.65 3.19 -9.22
N THR A 5 -25.17 2.59 -10.31
CA THR A 5 -25.70 1.30 -10.76
C THR A 5 -25.43 0.21 -9.71
N PRO A 6 -26.28 -0.81 -9.56
CA PRO A 6 -26.11 -1.88 -8.57
C PRO A 6 -24.83 -2.72 -8.73
N GLN A 7 -24.04 -2.49 -9.79
CA GLN A 7 -22.69 -3.06 -9.94
C GLN A 7 -21.61 -2.31 -9.15
N HIS A 8 -21.95 -1.23 -8.44
CA HIS A 8 -21.00 -0.41 -7.68
C HIS A 8 -21.36 -0.44 -6.19
N THR A 9 -20.55 -1.10 -5.38
CA THR A 9 -20.73 -1.07 -3.92
C THR A 9 -20.12 0.22 -3.35
N PRO A 10 -20.88 1.04 -2.61
CA PRO A 10 -20.32 2.19 -1.93
C PRO A 10 -19.29 1.73 -0.89
N LEU A 11 -18.09 2.26 -1.11
CA LEU A 11 -16.83 2.20 -0.37
C LEU A 11 -16.72 1.26 0.85
N TYR A 12 -15.64 0.49 0.85
CA TYR A 12 -14.91 0.17 2.06
C TYR A 12 -14.63 1.47 2.82
N ILE A 13 -15.29 1.67 3.95
CA ILE A 13 -15.02 2.77 4.86
C ILE A 13 -13.79 2.30 5.65
N ASP A 14 -12.63 2.89 5.39
CA ASP A 14 -11.45 2.80 6.28
C ASP A 14 -11.75 3.63 7.55
N GLY A 15 -12.80 3.25 8.26
CA GLY A 15 -13.24 3.84 9.51
C GLY A 15 -13.14 2.82 10.62
N ALA A 16 -13.39 3.26 11.85
CA ALA A 16 -13.44 2.38 13.02
C ALA A 16 -14.62 1.39 12.99
N ASP A 17 -15.47 1.47 11.97
CA ASP A 17 -16.68 0.68 11.88
C ASP A 17 -16.35 -0.79 11.67
N HIS A 18 -16.98 -1.63 12.50
CA HIS A 18 -16.86 -3.06 12.36
C HIS A 18 -17.44 -3.52 11.01
N PRO A 19 -16.78 -4.42 10.27
CA PRO A 19 -17.34 -4.96 9.03
C PRO A 19 -18.65 -5.71 9.32
N THR A 20 -19.76 -5.22 8.76
CA THR A 20 -21.11 -5.76 8.99
C THR A 20 -21.64 -6.63 7.87
N THR A 21 -20.96 -6.71 6.72
CA THR A 21 -21.37 -7.55 5.59
C THR A 21 -20.38 -8.69 5.36
N PRO A 22 -20.82 -9.84 4.79
CA PRO A 22 -19.92 -10.96 4.48
C PRO A 22 -18.72 -10.56 3.61
N GLU A 23 -18.91 -9.66 2.66
CA GLU A 23 -17.87 -9.18 1.75
C GLU A 23 -16.83 -8.34 2.50
N LYS A 24 -17.30 -7.45 3.39
CA LYS A 24 -16.43 -6.64 4.24
C LYS A 24 -15.65 -7.52 5.22
N LEU A 25 -16.29 -8.53 5.80
CA LEU A 25 -15.63 -9.51 6.67
C LEU A 25 -14.55 -10.31 5.93
N ALA A 26 -14.85 -10.78 4.71
CA ALA A 26 -13.88 -11.51 3.89
C ALA A 26 -12.68 -10.64 3.51
N ALA A 27 -12.92 -9.37 3.15
CA ALA A 27 -11.88 -8.42 2.83
C ALA A 27 -11.00 -8.08 4.05
N GLU A 28 -11.60 -7.86 5.22
CA GLU A 28 -10.87 -7.63 6.48
C GLU A 28 -10.05 -8.86 6.89
N HIS A 29 -10.62 -10.06 6.80
CA HIS A 29 -9.90 -11.29 7.07
C HIS A 29 -8.69 -11.46 6.14
N ALA A 30 -8.87 -11.22 4.84
CA ALA A 30 -7.79 -11.30 3.86
C ALA A 30 -6.69 -10.25 4.11
N TYR A 31 -7.06 -9.04 4.53
CA TYR A 31 -6.12 -8.02 4.95
C TYR A 31 -5.28 -8.48 6.14
N ARG A 32 -5.93 -8.91 7.24
CA ARG A 32 -5.24 -9.34 8.47
C ARG A 32 -4.34 -10.53 8.23
N GLN A 33 -4.82 -11.53 7.48
CA GLN A 33 -4.03 -12.71 7.15
C GLN A 33 -2.79 -12.34 6.34
N ALA A 34 -2.93 -11.51 5.31
CA ALA A 34 -1.81 -11.07 4.49
C ALA A 34 -0.79 -10.23 5.29
N PHE A 35 -1.28 -9.36 6.17
CA PHE A 35 -0.44 -8.59 7.07
C PHE A 35 0.37 -9.50 7.99
N LEU A 36 -0.27 -10.47 8.65
CA LEU A 36 0.42 -11.37 9.58
C LEU A 36 1.47 -12.24 8.88
N VAL A 37 1.16 -12.75 7.69
CA VAL A 37 2.12 -13.52 6.88
C VAL A 37 3.33 -12.65 6.52
N ALA A 38 3.10 -11.47 5.94
CA ALA A 38 4.17 -10.57 5.56
C ALA A 38 4.96 -10.04 6.77
N ALA A 39 4.31 -9.78 7.90
CA ALA A 39 4.96 -9.37 9.14
C ALA A 39 5.89 -10.46 9.68
N ARG A 40 5.53 -11.74 9.54
CA ARG A 40 6.43 -12.85 9.88
C ARG A 40 7.62 -12.89 8.92
N GLU A 41 7.40 -12.68 7.63
CA GLU A 41 8.48 -12.61 6.64
C GLU A 41 9.46 -11.48 6.95
N THR A 42 8.98 -10.31 7.40
CA THR A 42 9.85 -9.17 7.70
C THR A 42 10.80 -9.42 8.87
N THR A 43 10.50 -10.36 9.77
CA THR A 43 11.42 -10.75 10.87
C THR A 43 12.67 -11.47 10.35
N LYS A 44 12.56 -12.15 9.20
CA LYS A 44 13.67 -12.88 8.58
C LYS A 44 14.58 -11.97 7.76
N LEU A 45 14.15 -10.75 7.48
CA LEU A 45 14.93 -9.78 6.73
C LEU A 45 16.00 -9.16 7.65
N THR A 46 17.27 -9.40 7.34
CA THR A 46 18.42 -8.92 8.12
C THR A 46 18.69 -7.42 7.92
N ARG A 47 18.24 -6.86 6.79
CA ARG A 47 18.28 -5.43 6.46
C ARG A 47 16.90 -4.97 5.96
N SER A 48 16.70 -3.66 5.86
CA SER A 48 15.59 -3.11 5.08
C SER A 48 15.78 -3.55 3.63
N ASP A 49 15.17 -4.68 3.27
CA ASP A 49 15.13 -5.11 1.89
C ASP A 49 14.15 -4.20 1.14
N GLU A 50 14.71 -3.10 0.63
CA GLU A 50 13.99 -2.06 -0.07
C GLU A 50 13.30 -2.63 -1.32
N SER A 51 13.89 -3.65 -1.95
CA SER A 51 13.32 -4.31 -3.12
C SER A 51 11.99 -5.01 -2.80
N THR A 52 11.90 -5.73 -1.68
CA THR A 52 10.66 -6.40 -1.25
C THR A 52 9.56 -5.39 -0.90
N SER A 53 9.92 -4.26 -0.28
CA SER A 53 8.96 -3.18 0.01
C SER A 53 8.43 -2.51 -1.26
N ILE A 54 9.34 -2.20 -2.20
CA ILE A 54 9.02 -1.63 -3.51
C ILE A 54 8.11 -2.59 -4.30
N GLU A 55 8.42 -3.89 -4.30
CA GLU A 55 7.61 -4.90 -4.97
C GLU A 55 6.19 -4.94 -4.38
N ALA A 56 6.05 -4.96 -3.05
CA ALA A 56 4.75 -4.93 -2.40
C ALA A 56 3.94 -3.65 -2.72
N MET A 57 4.62 -2.51 -2.86
CA MET A 57 4.01 -1.26 -3.31
C MET A 57 3.51 -1.37 -4.76
N PHE A 58 4.30 -1.93 -5.68
CA PHE A 58 3.88 -2.14 -7.07
C PHE A 58 2.71 -3.11 -7.18
N GLN A 59 2.75 -4.23 -6.45
CA GLN A 59 1.64 -5.19 -6.41
C GLN A 59 0.36 -4.53 -5.92
N ARG A 60 0.44 -3.69 -4.87
CA ARG A 60 -0.70 -2.90 -4.39
C ARG A 60 -1.20 -1.92 -5.45
N ALA A 61 -0.31 -1.17 -6.09
CA ALA A 61 -0.69 -0.20 -7.12
C ALA A 61 -1.41 -0.87 -8.31
N HIS A 62 -0.92 -2.04 -8.73
CA HIS A 62 -1.54 -2.83 -9.80
C HIS A 62 -2.91 -3.40 -9.39
N ALA A 63 -3.02 -3.98 -8.18
CA ALA A 63 -4.29 -4.47 -7.66
C ALA A 63 -5.32 -3.35 -7.51
N LYS A 64 -4.88 -2.18 -7.03
CA LYS A 64 -5.68 -0.96 -6.93
C LYS A 64 -6.22 -0.52 -8.29
N ARG A 65 -5.35 -0.36 -9.30
CA ARG A 65 -5.79 0.02 -10.67
C ARG A 65 -6.78 -0.95 -11.29
N ARG A 66 -6.64 -2.25 -11.03
CA ARG A 66 -7.57 -3.27 -11.53
C ARG A 66 -8.91 -3.24 -10.82
N ALA A 67 -8.91 -2.85 -9.55
CA ALA A 67 -10.09 -2.79 -8.73
C ALA A 67 -10.83 -1.46 -8.88
N GLU A 68 -10.16 -0.37 -9.22
CA GLU A 68 -10.79 0.96 -9.26
C GLU A 68 -11.59 1.21 -10.55
N ILE A 69 -12.68 1.94 -10.38
CA ILE A 69 -13.54 2.51 -11.42
C ILE A 69 -13.56 4.01 -11.16
N ASP A 70 -13.21 4.82 -12.15
CA ASP A 70 -13.41 6.27 -12.10
C ASP A 70 -14.91 6.56 -12.20
N VAL A 71 -15.46 7.25 -11.21
CA VAL A 71 -16.88 7.66 -11.17
C VAL A 71 -17.05 9.16 -11.40
N GLY A 72 -16.00 9.83 -11.89
CA GLY A 72 -15.96 11.25 -12.22
C GLY A 72 -15.49 12.13 -11.05
N ASN A 73 -15.05 13.35 -11.38
CA ASN A 73 -14.59 14.36 -10.42
C ASN A 73 -13.47 13.89 -9.48
N GLY A 74 -12.56 13.04 -9.97
CA GLY A 74 -11.45 12.49 -9.19
C GLY A 74 -11.89 11.50 -8.10
N ARG A 75 -13.12 10.99 -8.18
CA ARG A 75 -13.66 9.99 -7.25
C ARG A 75 -13.52 8.61 -7.88
N PHE A 76 -13.06 7.65 -7.09
CA PHE A 76 -12.92 6.26 -7.51
C PHE A 76 -13.78 5.36 -6.64
N MET A 77 -14.35 4.33 -7.25
CA MET A 77 -15.04 3.22 -6.58
C MET A 77 -14.30 1.91 -6.83
N TYR A 78 -14.48 0.91 -5.98
CA TYR A 78 -13.95 -0.43 -6.22
C TYR A 78 -14.99 -1.27 -6.96
N ARG A 79 -14.54 -2.06 -7.94
CA ARG A 79 -15.30 -3.10 -8.63
C ARG A 79 -15.69 -4.18 -7.62
N VAL A 80 -16.94 -4.61 -7.69
CA VAL A 80 -17.43 -5.75 -6.93
C VAL A 80 -16.59 -6.99 -7.23
N GLY A 81 -16.22 -7.72 -6.18
CA GLY A 81 -15.41 -8.95 -6.27
C GLY A 81 -13.90 -8.72 -6.23
N HIS A 82 -13.44 -7.46 -6.25
CA HIS A 82 -12.02 -7.13 -6.16
C HIS A 82 -11.55 -6.72 -4.76
N GLU A 83 -12.47 -6.58 -3.80
CA GLU A 83 -12.21 -6.09 -2.45
C GLU A 83 -11.22 -6.98 -1.71
N VAL A 84 -11.40 -8.30 -1.79
CA VAL A 84 -10.53 -9.28 -1.13
C VAL A 84 -9.10 -9.23 -1.68
N ALA A 85 -8.95 -9.15 -3.01
CA ALA A 85 -7.64 -9.08 -3.65
C ALA A 85 -6.92 -7.76 -3.33
N ALA A 86 -7.64 -6.64 -3.39
CA ALA A 86 -7.11 -5.33 -3.00
C ALA A 86 -6.69 -5.31 -1.52
N SER A 87 -7.54 -5.81 -0.61
CA SER A 87 -7.26 -5.91 0.82
C SER A 87 -6.05 -6.77 1.13
N ARG A 88 -5.87 -7.90 0.44
CA ARG A 88 -4.69 -8.77 0.58
C ARG A 88 -3.40 -8.02 0.24
N THR A 89 -3.34 -7.36 -0.91
CA THR A 89 -2.13 -6.60 -1.31
C THR A 89 -1.86 -5.41 -0.38
N ARG A 90 -2.91 -4.77 0.15
CA ARG A 90 -2.79 -3.73 1.16
C ARG A 90 -2.17 -4.25 2.45
N GLY A 91 -2.65 -5.39 2.97
CA GLY A 91 -2.11 -6.02 4.19
C GLY A 91 -0.62 -6.33 4.08
N ARG A 92 -0.21 -6.91 2.93
CA ARG A 92 1.19 -7.17 2.62
C ARG A 92 2.03 -5.89 2.60
N HIS A 93 1.59 -4.86 1.86
CA HIS A 93 2.29 -3.59 1.77
C HIS A 93 2.45 -2.91 3.15
N HIS A 94 1.39 -2.88 3.96
CA HIS A 94 1.45 -2.28 5.30
C HIS A 94 2.47 -2.96 6.22
N ALA A 95 2.59 -4.29 6.17
CA ALA A 95 3.57 -5.00 6.99
C ALA A 95 5.02 -4.61 6.64
N TYR A 96 5.36 -4.50 5.36
CA TYR A 96 6.70 -4.07 4.93
C TYR A 96 6.94 -2.58 5.23
N SER A 97 5.95 -1.71 4.99
CA SER A 97 6.06 -0.29 5.33
C SER A 97 6.29 -0.08 6.82
N PHE A 98 5.57 -0.81 7.68
CA PHE A 98 5.75 -0.74 9.13
C PHE A 98 7.13 -1.23 9.57
N ALA A 99 7.59 -2.37 9.04
CA ALA A 99 8.92 -2.90 9.31
C ALA A 99 10.03 -1.93 8.85
N SER A 100 9.86 -1.27 7.70
CA SER A 100 10.79 -0.26 7.21
C SER A 100 10.84 0.95 8.14
N GLN A 101 9.69 1.48 8.57
CA GLN A 101 9.62 2.63 9.47
C GLN A 101 10.30 2.35 10.82
N LEU A 102 10.08 1.17 11.41
CA LEU A 102 10.73 0.77 12.66
C LEU A 102 12.25 0.71 12.53
N ARG A 103 12.76 0.13 11.44
CA ARG A 103 14.22 0.02 11.20
C ARG A 103 14.85 1.40 10.93
N SER A 104 14.15 2.28 10.21
CA SER A 104 14.59 3.67 10.02
C SER A 104 14.59 4.50 11.32
N HIS A 105 13.79 4.11 12.32
CA HIS A 105 13.79 4.73 13.64
C HIS A 105 14.94 4.22 14.51
N ASP A 106 15.21 2.90 14.49
CA ASP A 106 16.34 2.29 15.23
C ASP A 106 17.71 2.83 14.75
N HIS A 107 17.87 3.04 13.44
CA HIS A 107 19.08 3.67 12.89
C HIS A 107 19.27 5.14 13.29
N ARG A 108 18.19 5.86 13.61
CA ARG A 108 18.23 7.26 14.09
C ARG A 108 18.58 7.36 15.57
N ASN A 109 18.15 6.39 16.39
CA ASN A 109 18.52 6.39 17.82
C ASN A 109 19.96 5.92 18.09
N ARG A 110 20.59 5.17 17.18
CA ARG A 110 22.00 4.75 17.32
C ARG A 110 23.02 5.79 16.88
N ARG A 111 22.63 6.84 16.17
CA ARG A 111 23.51 7.94 15.76
C ARG A 111 22.94 9.25 16.27
N GLY A 112 23.50 9.76 17.35
CA GLY A 112 23.26 11.14 17.76
C GLY A 112 23.49 12.10 16.60
N SER A 113 22.62 13.10 16.51
CA SER A 113 22.55 14.20 15.53
C SER A 113 21.94 13.90 14.13
N TRP A 114 20.85 14.62 13.87
CA TRP A 114 20.32 15.12 12.59
C TRP A 114 19.92 16.59 12.88
N PRO A 115 19.77 17.53 11.92
CA PRO A 115 19.10 17.29 10.62
C PRO A 115 19.76 18.04 9.43
N LEU A 116 19.52 17.75 8.15
CA LEU A 116 18.30 18.02 7.36
C LEU A 116 18.52 17.54 5.90
N GLY A 117 17.43 17.29 5.17
CA GLY A 117 17.36 17.68 3.76
C GLY A 117 17.24 16.58 2.69
N CYS A 118 16.13 15.83 2.66
CA CYS A 118 15.70 15.21 1.40
C CYS A 118 14.92 16.24 0.58
N HIS A 119 15.62 17.05 -0.21
CA HIS A 119 15.01 17.75 -1.34
C HIS A 119 15.07 16.83 -2.55
N TRP A 120 13.88 16.43 -3.02
CA TRP A 120 13.72 15.76 -4.31
C TRP A 120 13.72 16.85 -5.39
N HIS A 121 14.66 16.78 -6.34
CA HIS A 121 14.65 17.57 -7.58
C HIS A 121 14.58 16.58 -8.75
N PRO A 122 13.55 16.64 -9.62
CA PRO A 122 13.53 15.86 -10.84
C PRO A 122 14.09 16.69 -12.00
N ALA A 123 15.41 16.67 -12.22
CA ALA A 123 16.01 17.10 -13.48
C ALA A 123 17.49 16.71 -13.55
N SER A 124 17.78 15.48 -14.01
CA SER A 124 19.00 15.15 -14.77
C SER A 124 19.00 13.67 -15.14
N ALA A 125 18.27 13.33 -16.21
CA ALA A 125 18.51 12.13 -16.98
C ALA A 125 18.97 12.57 -18.38
N GLY A 126 20.20 12.20 -18.73
CA GLY A 126 20.94 12.53 -19.95
C GLY A 126 22.42 12.71 -19.61
N ALA A 127 23.17 11.63 -19.35
CA ALA A 127 24.00 10.91 -20.34
C ALA A 127 24.95 11.87 -21.10
N LEU A 128 26.26 11.90 -20.76
CA LEU A 128 27.33 11.21 -21.52
C LEU A 128 27.20 11.53 -23.03
N GLY A 129 27.95 12.46 -23.60
CA GLY A 129 29.38 12.35 -23.83
C GLY A 129 29.62 11.63 -25.16
N ASP A 130 29.90 12.38 -26.23
CA ASP A 130 30.76 12.00 -27.36
C ASP A 130 30.92 13.18 -28.35
N ILE A 131 32.17 13.33 -28.83
CA ILE A 131 32.80 14.36 -29.70
C ILE A 131 33.52 15.49 -28.94
#